data_AF-A0A146KM04-F1
#
_entry.id   AF-A0A146KM04-F1
#
_cell.length_a   1.000
_cell.length_b   1.000
_cell.length_c   1.000
_cell.angle_alpha   90.00
_cell.angle_beta   90.00
_cell.angle_gamma   90.00
#
_symmetry.space_group_name_H-M   'P 1'
#
loop_
_entity.id
_entity.type
_entity.pdbx_description
1 polymer ?
#
loop_
_entity_poly.entity_id
_entity_poly.type
_entity_poly.pdbx_seq_one_letter_code
_entity_poly.pdbx_strand_id
1 'polypeptide(L)'
;FTLKDQQNFIFYPSKRCFAPRHYQKQLFLVQSDQQSHQSNQLWLQPENAFSPNIIELMKLLQTPYCFFSGTCNPSFGNLILSRSRFLSATTKLLIGEDKTNPWCIRNAQIVEIDQKVPVKVVNLHLDHKSENERIVQLKQLLQVLDPKKTIVCGDFNSLQEDYTFEQINAFNAAREKCKIEKCRFDAVKLMKNGFYDTLWFSPRSVVQGCVDQTSHHGTRVDYIFASMDMFGAVVKQCVIELQNSDHNGVYLELHP
;
A
#
# COMPACT_ATOMS: atom_id res chain seq x y z
N PHE A 1 -18.00 -38.32 4.40
CA PHE A 1 -17.94 -37.78 3.02
C PHE A 1 -19.06 -36.76 2.87
N THR A 2 -18.74 -35.52 3.21
CA THR A 2 -19.69 -34.47 3.59
C THR A 2 -19.87 -33.50 2.45
N LEU A 3 -21.04 -33.57 1.82
CA LEU A 3 -21.75 -32.44 1.25
C LEU A 3 -22.31 -31.63 2.43
N LYS A 4 -21.94 -30.36 2.56
CA LYS A 4 -22.73 -29.35 3.28
C LYS A 4 -22.31 -27.93 2.90
N ASP A 5 -23.34 -27.18 2.53
CA ASP A 5 -23.51 -25.74 2.71
C ASP A 5 -22.85 -24.79 1.69
N GLN A 6 -23.50 -24.75 0.52
CA GLN A 6 -23.69 -23.51 -0.22
C GLN A 6 -24.43 -22.49 0.68
N GLN A 7 -23.71 -21.50 1.19
CA GLN A 7 -24.32 -20.24 1.60
C GLN A 7 -23.91 -19.16 0.61
N ASN A 8 -24.89 -18.77 -0.21
CA ASN A 8 -24.84 -17.63 -1.10
C ASN A 8 -24.61 -16.34 -0.28
N PHE A 9 -23.43 -15.74 -0.40
CA PHE A 9 -23.25 -14.33 -0.05
C PHE A 9 -23.37 -13.50 -1.32
N ILE A 10 -24.57 -12.96 -1.53
CA ILE A 10 -24.84 -11.87 -2.46
C ILE A 10 -24.66 -10.58 -1.66
N PHE A 11 -23.67 -9.74 -1.97
CA PHE A 11 -23.66 -8.35 -1.53
C PHE A 11 -23.19 -7.38 -2.60
N TYR A 12 -23.81 -6.20 -2.55
CA TYR A 12 -24.13 -5.29 -3.64
C TYR A 12 -22.97 -4.43 -4.16
N PRO A 13 -23.01 -3.98 -5.43
CA PRO A 13 -22.22 -2.83 -5.85
C PRO A 13 -22.71 -1.61 -5.08
N SER A 14 -21.87 -0.99 -4.25
CA SER A 14 -22.21 0.27 -3.60
C SER A 14 -22.23 1.40 -4.62
N LYS A 15 -23.30 1.48 -5.41
CA LYS A 15 -23.73 2.75 -6.01
C LYS A 15 -24.10 3.67 -4.86
N ARG A 16 -23.33 4.76 -4.73
CA ARG A 16 -23.55 5.89 -3.79
C ARG A 16 -23.45 5.51 -2.32
N CYS A 17 -22.26 5.70 -1.74
CA CYS A 17 -22.16 6.05 -0.33
C CYS A 17 -22.88 7.39 -0.13
N PHE A 18 -24.16 7.34 0.19
CA PHE A 18 -24.80 8.44 0.89
C PHE A 18 -24.13 8.51 2.27
N ALA A 19 -23.31 9.54 2.46
CA ALA A 19 -22.96 9.99 3.79
C ALA A 19 -24.28 10.21 4.56
N PRO A 20 -24.46 9.62 5.76
CA PRO A 20 -25.50 10.07 6.65
C PRO A 20 -25.29 11.56 6.87
N ARG A 21 -26.24 12.39 6.42
CA ARG A 21 -26.34 13.79 6.79
C ARG A 21 -26.60 13.81 8.30
N HIS A 22 -25.55 13.75 9.12
CA HIS A 22 -25.45 14.15 10.54
C HIS A 22 -24.13 13.65 11.17
N TYR A 23 -23.00 13.78 10.47
CA TYR A 23 -21.67 13.76 11.09
C TYR A 23 -20.90 15.02 10.66
N GLN A 24 -21.43 16.18 11.05
CA GLN A 24 -20.61 17.36 11.29
C GLN A 24 -20.05 17.23 12.71
N LYS A 25 -18.72 17.35 12.83
CA LYS A 25 -17.86 17.25 14.03
C LYS A 25 -17.22 15.88 14.24
N GLN A 26 -16.08 15.67 13.58
CA GLN A 26 -14.78 15.58 14.27
C GLN A 26 -13.68 15.77 13.23
N LEU A 27 -13.23 17.03 13.13
CA LEU A 27 -12.02 17.40 12.41
C LEU A 27 -10.79 16.86 13.16
N PHE A 28 -9.89 16.28 12.38
CA PHE A 28 -8.43 16.40 12.43
C PHE A 28 -7.82 17.11 13.65
N LEU A 29 -7.05 16.35 14.43
CA LEU A 29 -5.88 16.87 15.14
C LEU A 29 -4.65 16.22 14.51
N VAL A 30 -4.17 16.83 13.42
CA VAL A 30 -2.76 16.76 13.05
C VAL A 30 -2.14 17.99 13.72
N GLN A 31 -1.52 17.80 14.88
CA GLN A 31 -0.63 18.82 15.43
C GLN A 31 0.71 18.71 14.68
N SER A 32 1.03 19.76 13.93
CA SER A 32 2.37 20.00 13.39
C SER A 32 3.29 20.51 14.52
N ASP A 33 4.44 19.84 14.66
CA ASP A 33 5.69 20.22 15.32
C ASP A 33 5.66 21.36 16.35
N GLN A 34 5.70 21.01 17.64
CA GLN A 34 6.60 21.64 18.62
C GLN A 34 7.01 20.64 19.71
N GLN A 35 8.26 20.78 20.14
CA GLN A 35 9.01 20.01 21.13
C GLN A 35 8.21 19.59 22.39
N SER A 36 8.41 18.35 22.84
CA SER A 36 8.91 17.99 24.18
C SER A 36 8.42 16.61 24.64
N HIS A 37 9.28 15.94 25.39
CA HIS A 37 9.07 14.65 26.02
C HIS A 37 7.74 14.56 26.79
N GLN A 38 6.92 13.54 26.49
CA GLN A 38 6.37 12.56 27.45
C GLN A 38 5.14 11.82 26.87
N SER A 39 5.05 10.55 27.26
CA SER A 39 3.91 9.62 27.17
C SER A 39 3.77 8.73 25.91
N ASN A 40 4.26 7.51 26.10
CA ASN A 40 3.90 6.30 25.36
C ASN A 40 2.40 5.99 25.49
N GLN A 41 1.56 6.51 24.59
CA GLN A 41 0.26 5.91 24.28
C GLN A 41 0.18 5.69 22.77
N LEU A 42 0.57 4.48 22.34
CA LEU A 42 0.22 3.97 21.03
C LEU A 42 -1.30 3.80 20.98
N TRP A 43 -1.94 4.62 20.16
CA TRP A 43 -3.38 4.66 19.95
C TRP A 43 -3.86 3.37 19.30
N LEU A 44 -4.36 2.44 20.11
CA LEU A 44 -5.50 1.62 19.72
C LEU A 44 -6.66 2.60 19.53
N GLN A 45 -7.09 2.85 18.31
CA GLN A 45 -8.45 3.34 18.11
C GLN A 45 -9.36 2.33 18.84
N PRO A 46 -10.21 2.73 19.80
CA PRO A 46 -11.07 1.79 20.50
C PRO A 46 -11.83 0.96 19.47
N GLU A 47 -12.09 -0.33 19.73
CA GLU A 47 -12.73 -1.26 18.77
C GLU A 47 -13.98 -0.65 18.11
N ASN A 48 -14.67 0.26 18.81
CA ASN A 48 -15.85 1.00 18.38
C ASN A 48 -15.61 2.05 17.28
N ALA A 49 -14.36 2.37 16.93
CA ALA A 49 -13.99 3.37 15.92
C ALA A 49 -13.71 2.74 14.55
N PHE A 50 -13.55 1.41 14.48
CA PHE A 50 -13.39 0.71 13.22
C PHE A 50 -14.74 0.27 12.67
N SER A 51 -14.85 0.21 11.33
CA SER A 51 -16.01 -0.43 10.71
C SER A 51 -16.11 -1.89 11.17
N PRO A 52 -17.32 -2.46 11.35
CA PRO A 52 -17.49 -3.87 11.72
C PRO A 52 -16.72 -4.84 10.81
N ASN A 53 -16.60 -4.50 9.52
CA ASN A 53 -15.87 -5.29 8.53
C ASN A 53 -14.36 -5.39 8.86
N ILE A 54 -13.73 -4.32 9.37
CA ILE A 54 -12.32 -4.36 9.78
C ILE A 54 -12.16 -5.25 11.01
N ILE A 55 -13.08 -5.18 11.97
CA ILE A 55 -13.05 -6.02 13.18
C ILE A 55 -13.21 -7.50 12.81
N GLU A 56 -14.14 -7.82 11.91
CA GLU A 56 -14.33 -9.18 11.41
C GLU A 56 -13.08 -9.68 10.68
N LEU A 57 -12.47 -8.84 9.83
CA LEU A 57 -11.23 -9.15 9.13
C LEU A 57 -10.08 -9.42 10.12
N MET A 58 -9.93 -8.60 11.16
CA MET A 58 -8.92 -8.79 12.21
C MET A 58 -9.10 -10.13 12.93
N LYS A 59 -10.35 -10.51 13.24
CA LYS A 59 -10.68 -11.80 13.86
C LYS A 59 -10.36 -12.97 12.93
N LEU A 60 -10.76 -12.87 11.67
CA LEU A 60 -10.53 -13.90 10.65
C LEU A 60 -9.03 -14.16 10.42
N LEU A 61 -8.24 -13.09 10.31
CA LEU A 61 -6.79 -13.17 10.06
C LEU A 61 -5.96 -13.39 11.32
N GLN A 62 -6.59 -13.34 12.50
CA GLN A 62 -5.96 -13.39 13.81
C GLN A 62 -4.89 -12.31 13.99
N THR A 63 -5.20 -11.09 13.56
CA THR A 63 -4.32 -9.90 13.62
C THR A 63 -4.90 -8.89 14.60
N PRO A 64 -4.55 -8.95 15.90
CA PRO A 64 -5.13 -8.08 16.92
C PRO A 64 -4.65 -6.63 16.84
N TYR A 65 -3.60 -6.35 16.06
CA TYR A 65 -3.08 -4.99 15.88
C TYR A 65 -3.46 -4.44 14.51
N CYS A 66 -3.98 -3.22 14.50
CA CYS A 66 -4.47 -2.53 13.31
C CYS A 66 -3.99 -1.07 13.34
N PHE A 67 -3.48 -0.60 12.20
CA PHE A 67 -3.18 0.81 11.98
C PHE A 67 -3.85 1.27 10.69
N PHE A 68 -4.74 2.25 10.79
CA PHE A 68 -5.50 2.80 9.65
C PHE A 68 -5.29 4.31 9.57
N SER A 69 -5.12 4.81 8.36
CA SER A 69 -5.08 6.25 8.08
C SER A 69 -5.68 6.56 6.72
N GLY A 70 -6.63 7.50 6.68
CA GLY A 70 -7.22 8.05 5.46
C GLY A 70 -6.59 9.38 5.02
N THR A 71 -7.07 9.93 3.92
CA THR A 71 -6.83 11.33 3.54
C THR A 71 -8.13 12.14 3.63
N CYS A 72 -8.10 13.41 3.19
CA CYS A 72 -9.32 14.20 3.06
C CYS A 72 -10.28 13.67 1.98
N ASN A 73 -9.80 12.83 1.05
CA ASN A 73 -10.64 12.12 0.11
C ASN A 73 -11.03 10.76 0.71
N PRO A 74 -12.33 10.48 0.92
CA PRO A 74 -12.78 9.23 1.54
C PRO A 74 -12.50 7.98 0.68
N SER A 75 -12.08 8.16 -0.59
CA SER A 75 -11.69 7.07 -1.48
C SER A 75 -10.25 6.58 -1.23
N PHE A 76 -9.47 7.30 -0.42
CA PHE A 76 -8.07 6.97 -0.17
C PHE A 76 -7.79 6.72 1.30
N GLY A 77 -7.22 5.56 1.58
CA GLY A 77 -6.72 5.17 2.89
C GLY A 77 -5.87 3.92 2.80
N ASN A 78 -5.04 3.74 3.82
CA ASN A 78 -4.16 2.59 3.96
C ASN A 78 -4.47 1.88 5.29
N LEU A 79 -4.26 0.57 5.30
CA LEU A 79 -4.47 -0.30 6.45
C LEU A 79 -3.27 -1.23 6.60
N ILE A 80 -2.73 -1.34 7.82
CA ILE A 80 -1.78 -2.39 8.19
C ILE A 80 -2.40 -3.22 9.31
N LEU A 81 -2.45 -4.54 9.10
CA LEU A 81 -2.86 -5.53 10.07
C LEU A 81 -1.64 -6.36 10.50
N SER A 82 -1.52 -6.64 11.80
CA SER A 82 -0.38 -7.38 12.33
C SER A 82 -0.78 -8.34 13.45
N ARG A 83 -0.06 -9.47 13.51
CA ARG A 83 -0.09 -10.40 14.65
C ARG A 83 0.74 -9.91 15.83
N SER A 84 1.72 -9.07 15.54
CA SER A 84 2.63 -8.49 16.53
C SER A 84 2.37 -7.02 16.76
N ARG A 85 2.70 -6.57 17.97
CA ARG A 85 2.55 -5.19 18.39
C ARG A 85 3.39 -4.24 17.52
N PHE A 86 2.96 -3.00 17.39
CA PHE A 86 3.78 -1.93 16.83
C PHE A 86 4.64 -1.28 17.92
N LEU A 87 5.95 -1.16 17.67
CA LEU A 87 6.88 -0.37 18.48
C LEU A 87 6.65 1.13 18.24
N SER A 88 6.41 1.48 16.97
CA SER A 88 6.05 2.83 16.54
C SER A 88 5.09 2.74 15.35
N ALA A 89 4.24 3.76 15.19
CA ALA A 89 3.34 3.90 14.07
C ALA A 89 3.12 5.38 13.78
N THR A 90 3.31 5.79 12.53
CA THR A 90 3.10 7.17 12.10
C THR A 90 2.51 7.21 10.69
N THR A 91 1.89 8.33 10.36
CA THR A 91 1.36 8.61 9.02
C THR A 91 2.09 9.81 8.44
N LYS A 92 2.65 9.64 7.24
CA LYS A 92 3.22 10.74 6.46
C LYS A 92 2.21 11.13 5.39
N LEU A 93 1.73 12.37 5.40
CA LEU A 93 1.01 12.92 4.26
C LEU A 93 1.98 13.10 3.09
N LEU A 94 1.55 12.64 1.92
CA LEU A 94 2.27 12.74 0.66
C LEU A 94 1.48 13.68 -0.25
N ILE A 95 1.96 14.91 -0.39
CA ILE A 95 1.21 15.97 -1.05
C ILE A 95 1.84 16.21 -2.42
N GLY A 96 1.03 16.08 -3.46
CA GLY A 96 1.43 16.41 -4.82
C GLY A 96 1.85 17.86 -5.06
N GLU A 97 2.24 18.17 -6.30
CA GLU A 97 2.48 19.53 -6.80
C GLU A 97 1.21 20.38 -6.72
N ASP A 98 0.06 19.83 -7.16
CA ASP A 98 -1.23 20.50 -6.98
C ASP A 98 -1.78 20.30 -5.56
N LYS A 99 -1.33 21.17 -4.65
CA LYS A 99 -1.75 21.18 -3.24
C LYS A 99 -3.23 21.51 -3.03
N THR A 100 -3.90 22.09 -4.03
CA THR A 100 -5.31 22.48 -3.93
C THR A 100 -6.25 21.33 -4.29
N ASN A 101 -5.74 20.35 -5.03
CA ASN A 101 -6.48 19.20 -5.46
C ASN A 101 -6.44 18.09 -4.39
N PRO A 102 -7.56 17.76 -3.71
CA PRO A 102 -7.59 16.69 -2.72
C PRO A 102 -7.28 15.31 -3.32
N TRP A 103 -7.38 15.16 -4.65
CA TRP A 103 -6.98 13.96 -5.36
C TRP A 103 -5.47 13.79 -5.50
N CYS A 104 -4.67 14.80 -5.19
CA CYS A 104 -3.20 14.73 -5.17
C CYS A 104 -2.64 14.50 -3.75
N ILE A 105 -3.51 14.37 -2.74
CA ILE A 105 -3.13 14.11 -1.36
C ILE A 105 -3.26 12.60 -1.09
N ARG A 106 -2.12 11.98 -0.79
CA ARG A 106 -1.99 10.57 -0.37
C ARG A 106 -1.41 10.49 1.03
N ASN A 107 -1.31 9.28 1.56
CA ASN A 107 -0.56 9.04 2.78
C ASN A 107 0.29 7.77 2.65
N ALA A 108 1.35 7.70 3.45
CA ALA A 108 2.08 6.49 3.73
C ALA A 108 1.99 6.20 5.23
N GLN A 109 1.67 4.96 5.56
CA GLN A 109 1.75 4.43 6.91
C GLN A 109 3.15 3.90 7.14
N ILE A 110 3.79 4.27 8.23
CA ILE A 110 5.12 3.79 8.59
C ILE A 110 4.99 3.17 9.98
N VAL A 111 5.16 1.85 10.06
CA VAL A 111 5.10 1.11 11.32
C VAL A 111 6.38 0.35 11.54
N GLU A 112 6.81 0.25 12.79
CA GLU A 112 7.88 -0.66 13.20
C GLU A 112 7.27 -1.80 14.00
N ILE A 113 7.49 -3.03 13.56
CA ILE A 113 6.85 -4.21 14.15
C ILE A 113 7.75 -4.81 15.23
N ASP A 114 7.17 -5.08 16.39
CA ASP A 114 7.83 -5.71 17.54
C ASP A 114 8.10 -7.20 17.25
N GLN A 115 9.33 -7.48 16.86
CA GLN A 115 9.84 -8.81 16.48
C GLN A 115 11.26 -8.95 17.03
N LYS A 116 11.79 -10.18 17.05
CA LYS A 116 13.20 -10.46 17.42
C LYS A 116 14.18 -9.56 16.66
N VAL A 117 13.87 -9.31 15.39
CA VAL A 117 14.54 -8.33 14.56
C VAL A 117 13.48 -7.32 14.13
N PRO A 118 13.47 -6.09 14.69
CA PRO A 118 12.52 -5.06 14.28
C PRO A 118 12.64 -4.77 12.79
N VAL A 119 11.49 -4.71 12.12
CA VAL A 119 11.37 -4.38 10.69
C VAL A 119 10.39 -3.22 10.56
N LYS A 120 10.80 -2.24 9.75
CA LYS A 120 9.94 -1.12 9.39
C LYS A 120 9.14 -1.50 8.16
N VAL A 121 7.82 -1.37 8.23
CA VAL A 121 6.90 -1.61 7.12
C VAL A 121 6.24 -0.30 6.77
N VAL A 122 6.34 0.06 5.48
CA VAL A 122 5.72 1.23 4.91
C VAL A 122 4.65 0.78 3.93
N ASN A 123 3.39 1.15 4.17
CA ASN A 123 2.29 0.90 3.25
C ASN A 123 1.82 2.21 2.62
N LEU A 124 1.67 2.25 1.30
CA LEU A 124 1.31 3.46 0.57
C LEU A 124 0.38 3.18 -0.61
N HIS A 125 -0.22 4.24 -1.11
CA HIS A 125 -0.93 4.26 -2.40
C HIS A 125 -0.62 5.61 -3.04
N LEU A 126 0.09 5.61 -4.18
CA LEU A 126 0.52 6.85 -4.84
C LEU A 126 -0.58 7.43 -5.74
N ASP A 127 -0.31 8.59 -6.35
CA ASP A 127 -1.22 9.17 -7.33
C ASP A 127 -1.44 8.27 -8.55
N HIS A 128 -2.70 8.10 -8.97
CA HIS A 128 -3.08 7.21 -10.08
C HIS A 128 -3.17 7.93 -11.44
N LYS A 129 -2.96 9.27 -11.48
CA LYS A 129 -3.18 10.09 -12.68
C LYS A 129 -1.91 10.65 -13.29
N SER A 130 -0.91 10.98 -12.47
CA SER A 130 0.28 11.69 -12.90
C SER A 130 1.56 11.16 -12.26
N GLU A 131 2.51 10.73 -13.08
CA GLU A 131 3.84 10.30 -12.62
C GLU A 131 4.60 11.43 -11.92
N ASN A 132 4.40 12.69 -12.33
CA ASN A 132 5.05 13.82 -11.67
C ASN A 132 4.59 13.94 -10.20
N GLU A 133 3.30 13.71 -9.97
CA GLU A 133 2.73 13.69 -8.61
C GLU A 133 3.33 12.55 -7.79
N ARG A 134 3.42 11.35 -8.38
CA ARG A 134 4.06 10.19 -7.74
C ARG A 134 5.52 10.44 -7.38
N ILE A 135 6.30 11.06 -8.27
CA ILE A 135 7.70 11.41 -8.01
C ILE A 135 7.81 12.36 -6.82
N VAL A 136 6.97 13.40 -6.75
CA VAL A 136 6.99 14.35 -5.63
C VAL A 136 6.61 13.67 -4.32
N GLN A 137 5.55 12.84 -4.34
CA GLN A 137 5.13 12.04 -3.19
C GLN A 137 6.25 11.09 -2.71
N LEU A 138 6.92 10.39 -3.63
CA LEU A 138 8.03 9.51 -3.27
C LEU A 138 9.24 10.25 -2.72
N LYS A 139 9.59 11.41 -3.27
CA LYS A 139 10.68 12.24 -2.70
C LYS A 139 10.37 12.63 -1.26
N GLN A 140 9.13 13.01 -0.96
CA GLN A 140 8.71 13.34 0.41
C GLN A 140 8.78 12.15 1.36
N LEU A 141 8.45 10.94 0.88
CA LEU A 141 8.59 9.71 1.65
C LEU A 141 10.07 9.38 1.90
N LEU A 142 10.89 9.35 0.85
CA LEU A 142 12.31 9.00 0.95
C LEU A 142 13.10 9.95 1.85
N GLN A 143 12.68 11.22 1.98
CA GLN A 143 13.29 12.18 2.92
C GLN A 143 13.14 11.79 4.39
N VAL A 144 12.12 10.99 4.74
CA VAL A 144 11.85 10.59 6.14
C VAL A 144 12.12 9.11 6.40
N LEU A 145 12.45 8.33 5.36
CA LEU A 145 12.76 6.92 5.50
C LEU A 145 14.26 6.72 5.74
N ASP A 146 14.59 6.11 6.89
CA ASP A 146 15.84 5.37 7.03
C ASP A 146 15.67 4.02 6.32
N PRO A 147 16.49 3.74 5.27
CA PRO A 147 16.36 2.52 4.49
C PRO A 147 16.74 1.26 5.26
N LYS A 148 17.38 1.30 6.43
CA LYS A 148 17.78 0.06 7.13
C LYS A 148 16.57 -0.80 7.51
N LYS A 149 16.62 -2.11 7.25
CA LYS A 149 15.56 -3.10 7.57
C LYS A 149 14.14 -2.60 7.26
N THR A 150 13.97 -2.02 6.08
CA THR A 150 12.72 -1.36 5.69
C THR A 150 12.10 -2.05 4.48
N ILE A 151 10.80 -2.30 4.58
CA ILE A 151 9.94 -2.79 3.51
C ILE A 151 9.00 -1.65 3.12
N VAL A 152 8.90 -1.34 1.83
CA VAL A 152 7.95 -0.38 1.28
C VAL A 152 7.04 -1.11 0.30
N CYS A 153 5.75 -1.14 0.59
CA CYS A 153 4.77 -1.86 -0.20
C CYS A 153 3.52 -1.03 -0.50
N GLY A 154 2.79 -1.48 -1.52
CA GLY A 154 1.50 -0.93 -1.92
C GLY A 154 1.42 -0.63 -3.40
N ASP A 155 0.44 0.19 -3.78
CA ASP A 155 0.19 0.57 -5.16
C ASP A 155 0.99 1.83 -5.53
N PHE A 156 1.99 1.66 -6.38
CA PHE A 156 2.83 2.74 -6.87
C PHE A 156 2.23 3.43 -8.08
N ASN A 157 1.22 2.86 -8.75
CA ASN A 157 0.64 3.40 -9.99
C ASN A 157 1.67 3.75 -11.08
N SER A 158 2.85 3.13 -11.03
CA SER A 158 3.98 3.37 -11.93
C SER A 158 4.52 2.04 -12.42
N LEU A 159 5.19 2.04 -13.58
CA LEU A 159 5.67 0.84 -14.23
C LEU A 159 7.18 0.67 -14.02
N GLN A 160 7.66 -0.55 -14.19
CA GLN A 160 9.09 -0.84 -14.29
C GLN A 160 9.54 -0.91 -15.76
N GLU A 161 10.81 -0.60 -16.04
CA GLU A 161 11.42 -0.59 -17.38
C GLU A 161 11.60 -1.98 -18.03
N ASP A 162 10.92 -3.04 -17.55
CA ASP A 162 11.16 -4.42 -18.00
C ASP A 162 10.20 -4.90 -19.10
N TYR A 163 9.25 -4.07 -19.53
CA TYR A 163 8.32 -4.41 -20.59
C TYR A 163 8.97 -4.25 -21.97
N THR A 164 8.62 -5.15 -22.88
CA THR A 164 9.00 -5.04 -24.29
C THR A 164 8.41 -3.78 -24.94
N PHE A 165 9.01 -3.32 -26.03
CA PHE A 165 8.50 -2.17 -26.78
C PHE A 165 7.05 -2.40 -27.27
N GLU A 166 6.75 -3.62 -27.70
CA GLU A 166 5.42 -4.03 -28.15
C GLU A 166 4.39 -3.96 -27.01
N GLN A 167 4.75 -4.44 -25.81
CA GLN A 167 3.90 -4.33 -24.62
C GLN A 167 3.66 -2.86 -24.26
N ILE A 168 4.72 -2.04 -24.22
CA ILE A 168 4.60 -0.60 -23.92
C ILE A 168 3.67 0.10 -24.91
N ASN A 169 3.80 -0.20 -26.20
CA ASN A 169 2.92 0.37 -27.22
C ASN A 169 1.46 -0.07 -27.04
N ALA A 170 1.23 -1.34 -26.74
CA ALA A 170 -0.11 -1.86 -26.46
C ALA A 170 -0.73 -1.18 -25.23
N PHE A 171 0.04 -1.03 -24.14
CA PHE A 171 -0.40 -0.34 -22.94
C PHE A 171 -0.70 1.14 -23.19
N ASN A 172 0.16 1.84 -23.93
CA ASN A 172 -0.05 3.24 -24.29
C ASN A 172 -1.32 3.42 -25.13
N ALA A 173 -1.57 2.55 -26.10
CA ALA A 173 -2.79 2.59 -26.90
C ALA A 173 -4.05 2.34 -26.05
N ALA A 174 -3.99 1.45 -25.06
CA ALA A 174 -5.09 1.22 -24.12
C ALA A 174 -5.31 2.41 -23.16
N ARG A 175 -4.24 2.94 -22.58
CA ARG A 175 -4.25 4.10 -21.67
C ARG A 175 -4.79 5.35 -22.35
N GLU A 176 -4.42 5.59 -23.61
CA GLU A 176 -4.92 6.72 -24.40
C GLU A 176 -6.44 6.67 -24.58
N LYS A 177 -7.01 5.48 -24.84
CA LYS A 177 -8.49 5.30 -24.91
C LYS A 177 -9.18 5.63 -23.59
N CYS A 178 -8.53 5.36 -22.47
CA CYS A 178 -9.05 5.62 -21.13
C CYS A 178 -8.67 7.01 -20.57
N LYS A 179 -7.97 7.85 -21.36
CA LYS A 179 -7.42 9.15 -20.92
C LYS A 179 -6.51 9.04 -19.69
N ILE A 180 -5.77 7.94 -19.60
CA ILE A 180 -4.72 7.70 -18.61
C ILE A 180 -3.39 8.12 -19.24
N GLU A 181 -2.47 8.64 -18.44
CA GLU A 181 -1.13 9.01 -18.93
C GLU A 181 -0.39 7.81 -19.53
N LYS A 182 0.52 8.11 -20.46
CA LYS A 182 1.40 7.11 -21.08
C LYS A 182 2.32 6.46 -20.03
N CYS A 183 2.78 5.25 -20.34
CA CYS A 183 3.75 4.51 -19.55
C CYS A 183 4.97 5.37 -19.22
N ARG A 184 5.32 5.44 -17.94
CA ARG A 184 6.52 6.07 -17.39
C ARG A 184 7.06 5.18 -16.28
N PHE A 185 8.35 5.35 -15.98
CA PHE A 185 9.10 4.44 -15.11
C PHE A 185 9.89 5.15 -14.01
N ASP A 186 9.77 6.47 -13.93
CA ASP A 186 10.63 7.35 -13.14
C ASP A 186 10.45 7.14 -11.63
N ALA A 187 9.22 6.89 -11.17
CA ALA A 187 8.90 6.66 -9.76
C ALA A 187 9.48 5.32 -9.26
N VAL A 188 9.33 4.24 -10.04
CA VAL A 188 9.94 2.94 -9.73
C VAL A 188 11.47 3.04 -9.78
N LYS A 189 12.02 3.75 -10.76
CA LYS A 189 13.47 4.01 -10.85
C LYS A 189 13.99 4.78 -9.63
N LEU A 190 13.23 5.77 -9.15
CA LEU A 190 13.56 6.53 -7.95
C LEU A 190 13.62 5.62 -6.70
N MET A 191 12.65 4.71 -6.53
CA MET A 191 12.65 3.75 -5.42
C MET A 191 13.85 2.82 -5.40
N LYS A 192 14.33 2.41 -6.58
CA LYS A 192 15.49 1.52 -6.71
C LYS A 192 16.80 2.15 -6.23
N ASN A 193 16.83 3.46 -5.94
CA ASN A 193 17.97 4.15 -5.34
C ASN A 193 18.04 3.92 -3.80
N GLY A 194 18.25 2.68 -3.38
CA GLY A 194 18.39 2.30 -1.96
C GLY A 194 17.53 1.10 -1.55
N PHE A 195 16.57 0.75 -2.39
CA PHE A 195 15.76 -0.45 -2.25
C PHE A 195 15.90 -1.34 -3.48
N TYR A 196 15.59 -2.63 -3.35
CA TYR A 196 15.42 -3.54 -4.47
C TYR A 196 13.98 -4.01 -4.54
N ASP A 197 13.52 -4.27 -5.76
CA ASP A 197 12.21 -4.85 -6.02
C ASP A 197 12.27 -6.35 -5.71
N THR A 198 11.53 -6.78 -4.68
CA THR A 198 11.61 -8.16 -4.18
C THR A 198 11.10 -9.19 -5.20
N LEU A 199 10.12 -8.84 -6.04
CA LEU A 199 9.60 -9.79 -7.04
C LEU A 199 10.60 -10.04 -8.17
N TRP A 200 11.44 -9.07 -8.52
CA TRP A 200 12.33 -9.16 -9.68
C TRP A 200 13.78 -9.49 -9.30
N PHE A 201 14.25 -9.01 -8.16
CA PHE A 201 15.66 -9.09 -7.74
C PHE A 201 15.83 -9.88 -6.44
N SER A 202 15.32 -11.11 -6.36
CA SER A 202 15.49 -11.96 -5.17
C SER A 202 16.26 -13.24 -5.48
N PRO A 203 17.20 -13.67 -4.60
CA PRO A 203 18.05 -14.83 -4.84
C PRO A 203 17.31 -16.19 -4.77
N ARG A 204 16.05 -16.20 -4.29
CA ARG A 204 15.21 -17.40 -4.16
C ARG A 204 13.86 -17.20 -4.84
N SER A 205 13.89 -17.00 -6.16
CA SER A 205 12.72 -16.72 -7.00
C SER A 205 11.87 -17.97 -7.28
N VAL A 206 11.27 -18.56 -6.24
CA VAL A 206 10.06 -19.37 -6.48
C VAL A 206 8.92 -18.41 -6.71
N VAL A 207 8.85 -17.86 -7.93
CA VAL A 207 7.79 -16.99 -8.38
C VAL A 207 6.61 -17.85 -8.82
N GLN A 208 5.46 -17.66 -8.16
CA GLN A 208 4.18 -18.21 -8.62
C GLN A 208 3.28 -17.06 -9.11
N GLY A 209 2.59 -17.26 -10.22
CA GLY A 209 1.72 -16.25 -10.86
C GLY A 209 2.42 -15.38 -11.91
N CYS A 210 1.65 -14.47 -12.52
CA CYS A 210 2.13 -13.52 -13.52
C CYS A 210 2.79 -12.31 -12.84
N VAL A 211 4.11 -12.35 -12.67
CA VAL A 211 4.88 -11.27 -12.01
C VAL A 211 4.85 -9.93 -12.72
N ASP A 212 4.51 -9.92 -13.99
CA ASP A 212 4.34 -8.73 -14.79
C ASP A 212 2.93 -8.13 -14.69
N GLN A 213 2.02 -8.75 -13.92
CA GLN A 213 0.60 -8.37 -13.87
C GLN A 213 0.06 -8.38 -12.44
N THR A 214 0.02 -7.20 -11.82
CA THR A 214 -0.68 -7.00 -10.55
C THR A 214 -1.96 -6.20 -10.70
N SER A 215 -2.25 -5.65 -11.88
CA SER A 215 -3.49 -4.95 -12.22
C SER A 215 -4.20 -5.63 -13.37
N HIS A 216 -5.53 -5.55 -13.40
CA HIS A 216 -6.39 -6.02 -14.48
C HIS A 216 -6.08 -5.38 -15.85
N HIS A 217 -5.29 -4.31 -15.88
CA HIS A 217 -4.76 -3.70 -17.10
C HIS A 217 -3.59 -4.47 -17.73
N GLY A 218 -3.21 -5.64 -17.18
CA GLY A 218 -2.09 -6.45 -17.67
C GLY A 218 -0.74 -5.82 -17.37
N THR A 219 -0.68 -4.99 -16.32
CA THR A 219 0.53 -4.31 -15.86
C THR A 219 0.75 -4.54 -14.38
N ARG A 220 2.00 -4.59 -13.95
CA ARG A 220 2.42 -4.50 -12.56
C ARG A 220 2.57 -3.04 -12.13
N VAL A 221 1.85 -2.68 -11.09
CA VAL A 221 1.87 -1.36 -10.41
C VAL A 221 1.97 -1.50 -8.90
N ASP A 222 1.71 -2.69 -8.36
CA ASP A 222 1.87 -3.04 -6.96
C ASP A 222 3.25 -3.64 -6.74
N TYR A 223 3.96 -3.14 -5.73
CA TYR A 223 5.33 -3.56 -5.45
C TYR A 223 5.52 -3.84 -3.97
N ILE A 224 6.50 -4.71 -3.69
CA ILE A 224 7.15 -4.78 -2.40
C ILE A 224 8.64 -4.51 -2.63
N PHE A 225 9.09 -3.34 -2.22
CA PHE A 225 10.50 -2.98 -2.17
C PHE A 225 11.06 -3.31 -0.80
N ALA A 226 12.28 -3.83 -0.75
CA ALA A 226 13.00 -4.06 0.49
C ALA A 226 14.37 -3.40 0.44
N SER A 227 14.89 -3.05 1.60
CA SER A 227 16.22 -2.47 1.72
C SER A 227 17.31 -3.48 1.43
N MET A 228 18.44 -3.03 0.88
CA MET A 228 19.50 -3.93 0.41
C MET A 228 20.07 -4.85 1.50
N ASP A 229 20.06 -4.44 2.77
CA ASP A 229 20.48 -5.27 3.90
C ASP A 229 19.52 -6.44 4.20
N MET A 230 18.35 -6.47 3.58
CA MET A 230 17.37 -7.55 3.65
C MET A 230 17.42 -8.50 2.44
N PHE A 231 18.34 -8.31 1.49
CA PHE A 231 18.41 -9.09 0.24
C PHE A 231 18.49 -10.62 0.47
N GLY A 232 19.25 -11.05 1.49
CA GLY A 232 19.40 -12.45 1.83
C GLY A 232 18.25 -13.05 2.65
N ALA A 233 17.31 -12.23 3.12
CA ALA A 233 16.22 -12.67 4.00
C ALA A 233 15.01 -13.21 3.21
N VAL A 234 14.92 -12.96 1.91
CA VAL A 234 13.77 -13.39 1.10
C VAL A 234 13.79 -14.90 0.89
N VAL A 235 12.70 -15.57 1.25
CA VAL A 235 12.55 -17.02 1.05
C VAL A 235 11.50 -17.37 0.00
N LYS A 236 10.46 -16.54 -0.16
CA LYS A 236 9.37 -16.79 -1.10
C LYS A 236 8.71 -15.49 -1.54
N GLN A 237 8.26 -15.47 -2.79
CA GLN A 237 7.52 -14.36 -3.35
C GLN A 237 6.51 -14.85 -4.39
N CYS A 238 5.32 -14.27 -4.44
CA CYS A 238 4.36 -14.61 -5.48
C CYS A 238 3.35 -13.50 -5.72
N VAL A 239 2.68 -13.58 -6.87
CA VAL A 239 1.46 -12.83 -7.15
C VAL A 239 0.27 -13.75 -6.85
N ILE A 240 -0.65 -13.26 -6.02
CA ILE A 240 -1.86 -13.97 -5.60
C ILE A 240 -3.04 -13.36 -6.36
N GLU A 241 -3.71 -14.16 -7.17
CA GLU A 241 -4.93 -13.73 -7.86
C GLU A 241 -6.04 -13.46 -6.84
N LEU A 242 -6.63 -12.27 -6.91
CA LEU A 242 -7.73 -11.86 -6.05
C LEU A 242 -9.02 -11.79 -6.86
N GLN A 243 -10.06 -12.49 -6.40
CA GLN A 243 -11.33 -12.60 -7.16
C GLN A 243 -12.21 -11.35 -7.06
N ASN A 244 -12.03 -10.52 -6.04
CA ASN A 244 -12.89 -9.37 -5.73
C ASN A 244 -12.13 -8.04 -5.79
N SER A 245 -11.04 -7.99 -6.56
CA SER A 245 -10.18 -6.83 -6.70
C SER A 245 -9.76 -6.74 -8.16
N ASP A 246 -9.62 -5.52 -8.66
CA ASP A 246 -9.03 -5.25 -9.98
C ASP A 246 -7.49 -5.24 -9.92
N HIS A 247 -6.93 -5.55 -8.75
CA HIS A 247 -5.54 -5.83 -8.49
C HIS A 247 -5.34 -7.23 -7.90
N ASN A 248 -4.23 -7.87 -8.24
CA ASN A 248 -3.70 -9.08 -7.60
C ASN A 248 -2.83 -8.69 -6.40
N GLY A 249 -2.80 -9.54 -5.37
CA GLY A 249 -1.96 -9.34 -4.20
C GLY A 249 -0.50 -9.68 -4.50
N VAL A 250 0.43 -8.92 -3.93
CA VAL A 250 1.86 -9.29 -3.92
C VAL A 250 2.20 -9.86 -2.54
N TYR A 251 2.82 -11.03 -2.53
CA TYR A 251 3.20 -11.75 -1.32
C TYR A 251 4.72 -11.86 -1.21
N LEU A 252 5.21 -11.65 0.02
CA LEU A 252 6.62 -11.79 0.39
C LEU A 252 6.72 -12.56 1.71
N GLU A 253 7.61 -13.55 1.74
CA GLU A 253 8.00 -14.26 2.95
C GLU A 253 9.48 -14.02 3.22
N LEU A 254 9.78 -13.66 4.47
CA LEU A 254 11.12 -13.35 4.94
C LEU A 254 11.51 -14.28 6.09
N HIS A 255 12.75 -14.78 6.05
CA HIS A 255 13.39 -15.38 7.21
C HIS A 255 14.48 -14.43 7.74
N PRO A 256 14.39 -14.00 9.02
CA PRO A 256 15.42 -13.19 9.65
C PRO A 256 16.73 -13.95 9.87
#